data_AF-A0A0X1KIZ6-F1
#
_entry.id   AF-A0A0X1KIZ6-F1
#
_cell.length_a   1.000
_cell.length_b   1.000
_cell.length_c   1.000
_cell.angle_alpha   90.00
_cell.angle_beta   90.00
_cell.angle_gamma   90.00
#
_symmetry.space_group_name_H-M   'P 1'
#
loop_
_entity.id
_entity.type
_entity.pdbx_description
1 polymer ?
#
loop_
_entity_poly.entity_id
_entity_poly.type
_entity_poly.pdbx_seq_one_letter_code
_entity_poly.pdbx_strand_id
1 'polypeptide(L)'
;MRTLKFFLSSVLILIFVSLLFQVRFSTDDPVYHPIGIGGSEYGGVYSPSAASVEVSLSCSNKTQVFVRDVEENTTLYTITVYGSDLVPMIFPHPGHYEFSLNSTEAHCSIIIKPIEVGFPTENWNAHFILGSLTALSLAFLIWRDGR
;
A
#
# COMPACT_ATOMS: atom_id res chain seq x y z
N MET A 1 -38.53 -4.93 -15.04
CA MET A 1 -37.46 -5.28 -16.01
C MET A 1 -36.55 -4.10 -16.41
N ARG A 2 -37.07 -2.93 -16.80
CA ARG A 2 -36.23 -1.81 -17.29
C ARG A 2 -35.25 -1.26 -16.24
N THR A 3 -35.70 -1.09 -15.01
CA THR A 3 -34.90 -0.58 -13.87
C THR A 3 -33.85 -1.57 -13.37
N LEU A 4 -34.19 -2.85 -13.31
CA LEU A 4 -33.24 -3.93 -13.02
C LEU A 4 -32.08 -3.97 -14.04
N LYS A 5 -32.38 -3.78 -15.34
CA LYS A 5 -31.35 -3.70 -16.39
C LYS A 5 -30.42 -2.49 -16.19
N PHE A 6 -30.95 -1.34 -15.76
CA PHE A 6 -30.14 -0.17 -15.45
C PHE A 6 -29.18 -0.42 -14.28
N PHE A 7 -29.64 -1.10 -13.22
CA PHE A 7 -28.80 -1.45 -12.09
C PHE A 7 -27.71 -2.46 -12.45
N LEU A 8 -28.04 -3.54 -13.16
CA LEU A 8 -27.05 -4.47 -13.67
C LEU A 8 -26.01 -3.78 -14.56
N SER A 9 -26.44 -2.82 -15.39
CA SER A 9 -25.52 -2.01 -16.19
C SER A 9 -24.62 -1.13 -15.34
N SER A 10 -25.10 -0.52 -14.25
CA SER A 10 -24.26 0.31 -13.37
C SER A 10 -23.23 -0.53 -12.62
N VAL A 11 -23.62 -1.72 -12.16
CA VAL A 11 -22.69 -2.68 -11.52
C VAL A 11 -21.61 -3.13 -12.51
N LEU A 12 -21.98 -3.40 -13.76
CA LEU A 12 -21.03 -3.84 -14.78
C LEU A 12 -20.05 -2.72 -15.17
N ILE A 13 -20.53 -1.46 -15.24
CA ILE A 13 -19.69 -0.27 -15.40
C ILE A 13 -18.75 -0.12 -14.19
N LEU A 14 -19.25 -0.33 -12.97
CA LEU A 14 -18.45 -0.24 -11.76
C LEU A 14 -17.30 -1.26 -11.76
N ILE A 15 -17.58 -2.51 -12.11
CA ILE A 15 -16.57 -3.57 -12.25
C ILE A 15 -15.56 -3.20 -13.34
N PHE A 16 -16.03 -2.73 -14.50
CA PHE A 16 -15.14 -2.37 -15.61
C PHE A 16 -14.23 -1.18 -15.27
N VAL A 17 -14.77 -0.14 -14.64
CA VAL A 17 -14.00 1.03 -14.17
C VAL A 17 -13.01 0.61 -13.09
N SER A 18 -13.41 -0.30 -12.19
CA SER A 18 -12.53 -0.88 -11.17
C SER A 18 -11.33 -1.61 -11.78
N LEU A 19 -11.58 -2.43 -12.79
CA LEU A 19 -10.53 -3.13 -13.54
C LEU A 19 -9.62 -2.15 -14.28
N LEU A 20 -10.17 -1.09 -14.90
CA LEU A 20 -9.36 -0.07 -15.57
C LEU A 20 -8.45 0.69 -14.59
N PHE A 21 -8.92 0.97 -13.38
CA PHE A 21 -8.11 1.61 -12.34
C PHE A 21 -7.06 0.68 -11.73
N GLN A 22 -7.32 -0.63 -11.68
CA GLN A 22 -6.29 -1.64 -11.33
C GLN A 22 -5.15 -1.70 -12.34
N VAL A 23 -5.42 -1.40 -13.62
CA VAL A 23 -4.42 -1.45 -14.70
C VAL A 23 -3.62 -0.15 -14.82
N ARG A 24 -4.09 0.96 -14.22
CA ARG A 24 -3.38 2.24 -14.24
C ARG A 24 -2.51 2.40 -13.00
N PHE A 25 -1.23 2.04 -13.17
CA PHE A 25 -0.16 2.45 -12.27
C PHE A 25 0.05 3.96 -12.42
N SER A 26 -0.07 4.72 -11.33
CA SER A 26 0.35 6.12 -11.30
C SER A 26 1.70 6.18 -10.62
N THR A 27 2.63 6.92 -11.20
CA THR A 27 3.98 7.15 -10.65
C THR A 27 4.00 8.18 -9.51
N ASP A 28 2.86 8.81 -9.20
CA ASP A 28 2.69 9.72 -8.05
C ASP A 28 2.40 8.94 -6.76
N ASP A 29 3.12 7.85 -6.58
CA ASP A 29 2.97 6.93 -5.47
C ASP A 29 3.28 7.61 -4.12
N PRO A 30 2.72 7.09 -3.00
CA PRO A 30 3.00 7.59 -1.66
C PRO A 30 4.51 7.68 -1.40
N VAL A 31 5.02 8.91 -1.28
CA VAL A 31 6.41 9.16 -0.90
C VAL A 31 6.55 8.84 0.58
N TYR A 32 7.24 7.75 0.88
CA TYR A 32 7.63 7.46 2.25
C TYR A 32 8.72 8.43 2.67
N HIS A 33 8.52 9.05 3.83
CA HIS A 33 9.53 9.95 4.37
C HIS A 33 10.79 9.16 4.72
N PRO A 34 11.98 9.74 4.55
CA PRO A 34 13.22 9.11 5.00
C PRO A 34 13.13 8.76 6.48
N ILE A 35 13.55 7.54 6.82
CA ILE A 35 13.54 7.02 8.18
C ILE A 35 15.01 6.91 8.63
N GLY A 36 15.36 7.59 9.71
CA GLY A 36 16.62 7.36 10.40
C GLY A 36 16.41 6.32 11.49
N ILE A 37 17.23 5.27 11.51
CA ILE A 37 17.27 4.31 12.62
C ILE A 37 18.70 4.19 13.14
N GLY A 38 18.86 4.22 14.45
CA GLY A 38 20.17 4.06 15.07
C GLY A 38 20.05 3.81 16.56
N GLY A 39 20.99 3.06 17.13
CA GLY A 39 20.84 2.58 18.50
C GLY A 39 19.74 1.53 18.64
N SER A 40 19.12 1.42 19.82
CA SER A 40 18.01 0.50 20.10
C SER A 40 16.66 0.99 19.55
N GLU A 41 16.65 1.89 18.57
CA GLU A 41 15.46 2.50 18.00
C GLU A 41 14.95 1.73 16.78
N TYR A 42 13.64 1.72 16.62
CA TYR A 42 12.93 1.16 15.47
C TYR A 42 12.32 2.29 14.63
N GLY A 43 12.26 2.09 13.33
CA GLY A 43 11.65 3.01 12.38
C GLY A 43 10.50 2.34 11.66
N GLY A 44 9.37 3.03 11.49
CA GLY A 44 8.15 2.43 10.94
C GLY A 44 7.63 3.17 9.72
N VAL A 45 6.99 2.43 8.82
CA VAL A 45 6.28 2.96 7.66
C VAL A 45 4.90 2.30 7.55
N TYR A 46 3.91 3.04 7.05
CA TYR A 46 2.59 2.48 6.77
C TYR A 46 2.37 2.34 5.26
N SER A 47 2.09 1.13 4.78
CA SER A 47 1.64 0.90 3.40
C SER A 47 0.10 0.84 3.35
N PRO A 48 -0.56 1.63 2.49
CA PRO A 48 -2.02 1.59 2.34
C PRO A 48 -2.50 0.37 1.53
N SER A 49 -1.59 -0.35 0.87
CA SER A 49 -1.90 -1.49 0.02
C SER A 49 -0.71 -2.45 -0.09
N ALA A 50 -0.93 -3.57 -0.77
CA ALA A 50 0.17 -4.40 -1.23
C ALA A 50 1.04 -3.59 -2.21
N ALA A 51 2.35 -3.54 -1.98
CA ALA A 51 3.26 -2.71 -2.75
C ALA A 51 4.61 -3.40 -2.95
N SER A 52 5.19 -3.19 -4.13
CA SER A 52 6.62 -3.41 -4.38
C SER A 52 7.36 -2.11 -4.16
N VAL A 53 8.43 -2.15 -3.35
CA VAL A 53 9.20 -0.97 -2.97
C VAL A 53 10.70 -1.22 -3.19
N GLU A 54 11.42 -0.17 -3.56
CA GLU A 54 12.88 -0.12 -3.56
C GLU A 54 13.32 0.55 -2.27
N VAL A 55 14.14 -0.12 -1.48
CA VAL A 55 14.64 0.41 -0.22
C VAL A 55 16.12 0.70 -0.34
N SER A 56 16.48 1.97 -0.23
CA SER A 56 17.87 2.39 -0.08
C SER A 56 18.24 2.38 1.40
N LEU A 57 19.26 1.57 1.73
CA LEU A 57 19.79 1.41 3.08
C LEU A 57 21.20 1.97 3.09
N SER A 58 21.48 2.95 3.95
CA SER A 58 22.82 3.50 4.12
C SER A 58 23.25 3.45 5.57
N CYS A 59 24.13 2.51 5.90
CA CYS A 59 24.61 2.22 7.24
C CYS A 59 26.08 2.59 7.41
N SER A 60 26.44 3.13 8.59
CA SER A 60 27.82 3.50 8.91
C SER A 60 28.78 2.30 8.97
N ASN A 61 28.29 1.14 9.45
CA ASN A 61 29.05 -0.10 9.62
C ASN A 61 28.29 -1.30 9.04
N LYS A 62 28.95 -2.47 8.98
CA LYS A 62 28.30 -3.73 8.59
C LYS A 62 27.19 -4.06 9.58
N THR A 63 25.94 -3.95 9.15
CA THR A 63 24.77 -4.00 10.04
C THR A 63 23.71 -4.94 9.48
N GLN A 64 23.05 -5.69 10.34
CA GLN A 64 21.85 -6.45 9.98
C GLN A 64 20.61 -5.60 10.25
N VAL A 65 19.83 -5.37 9.20
CA VAL A 65 18.54 -4.70 9.22
C VAL A 65 17.45 -5.76 9.15
N PHE A 66 16.51 -5.71 10.07
CA PHE A 66 15.34 -6.58 10.12
C PHE A 66 14.12 -5.80 9.70
N VAL A 67 13.32 -6.39 8.81
CA VAL A 67 12.06 -5.82 8.36
C VAL A 67 10.94 -6.73 8.85
N ARG A 68 10.04 -6.18 9.66
CA ARG A 68 8.95 -6.92 10.30
C ARG A 68 7.61 -6.36 9.86
N ASP A 69 6.72 -7.26 9.51
CA ASP A 69 5.28 -7.01 9.40
C ASP A 69 4.69 -6.94 10.81
N VAL A 70 4.15 -5.79 11.19
CA VAL A 70 3.63 -5.57 12.54
C VAL A 70 2.28 -6.27 12.72
N GLU A 71 1.42 -6.26 11.70
CA GLU A 71 0.09 -6.86 11.73
C GLU A 71 0.16 -8.39 11.81
N GLU A 72 1.00 -9.01 11.00
CA GLU A 72 1.18 -10.47 10.99
C GLU A 72 2.22 -10.93 12.03
N ASN A 73 2.90 -9.99 12.69
CA ASN A 73 3.98 -10.26 13.63
C ASN A 73 5.05 -11.19 13.03
N THR A 74 5.42 -10.97 11.77
CA THR A 74 6.38 -11.82 11.04
C THR A 74 7.56 -11.03 10.51
N THR A 75 8.77 -11.58 10.61
CA THR A 75 9.94 -11.00 9.97
C THR A 75 9.90 -11.33 8.48
N LEU A 76 9.79 -10.32 7.63
CA LEU A 76 9.73 -10.46 6.18
C LEU A 76 11.13 -10.58 5.59
N TYR A 77 12.06 -9.72 6.04
CA TYR A 77 13.41 -9.65 5.49
C TYR A 77 14.47 -9.52 6.59
N THR A 78 15.64 -10.10 6.34
CA THR A 78 16.86 -9.88 7.12
C THR A 78 17.98 -9.57 6.14
N ILE A 79 18.54 -8.37 6.25
CA ILE A 79 19.43 -7.80 5.23
C ILE A 79 20.72 -7.41 5.89
N THR A 80 21.85 -7.81 5.32
CA THR A 80 23.16 -7.36 5.78
C THR A 80 23.65 -6.24 4.88
N VAL A 81 23.75 -5.02 5.41
CA VAL A 81 24.16 -3.82 4.68
C VAL A 81 25.58 -3.45 5.07
N TYR A 82 26.40 -3.02 4.10
CA TYR A 82 27.72 -2.45 4.34
C TYR A 82 27.90 -1.19 3.48
N GLY A 83 27.96 -0.02 4.10
CA GLY A 83 27.90 1.25 3.38
C GLY A 83 26.49 1.51 2.88
N SER A 84 26.30 1.57 1.57
CA SER A 84 24.99 1.81 0.96
C SER A 84 24.57 0.65 0.06
N ASP A 85 23.32 0.24 0.16
CA ASP A 85 22.73 -0.84 -0.64
C ASP A 85 21.30 -0.51 -1.07
N LEU A 86 20.87 -1.07 -2.19
CA LEU A 86 19.53 -0.92 -2.74
C LEU A 86 18.86 -2.29 -2.82
N VAL A 87 17.77 -2.46 -2.06
CA VAL A 87 17.12 -3.75 -1.89
C VAL A 87 15.65 -3.65 -2.31
N PRO A 88 15.21 -4.42 -3.32
CA PRO A 88 13.80 -4.53 -3.64
C PRO A 88 13.08 -5.35 -2.56
N MET A 89 11.92 -4.88 -2.11
CA MET A 89 11.09 -5.55 -1.11
C MET A 89 9.62 -5.53 -1.52
N ILE A 90 8.87 -6.49 -0.99
CA ILE A 90 7.42 -6.58 -1.15
C ILE A 90 6.75 -6.41 0.21
N PHE A 91 5.80 -5.48 0.27
CA PHE A 91 4.82 -5.30 1.34
C PHE A 91 3.55 -6.06 0.94
N PRO A 92 3.24 -7.21 1.57
CA PRO A 92 2.22 -8.13 1.08
C PRO A 92 0.78 -7.61 1.21
N HIS A 93 0.51 -6.67 2.12
CA HIS A 93 -0.83 -6.15 2.38
C HIS A 93 -0.80 -4.70 2.95
N PRO A 94 -1.97 -4.02 3.08
CA PRO A 94 -2.03 -2.81 3.89
C PRO A 94 -1.58 -3.07 5.33
N GLY A 95 -0.70 -2.25 5.88
CA GLY A 95 -0.13 -2.48 7.22
C GLY A 95 1.08 -1.61 7.55
N HIS A 96 1.55 -1.74 8.79
CA HIS A 96 2.76 -1.12 9.30
C HIS A 96 3.95 -2.09 9.16
N TYR A 97 5.03 -1.56 8.61
CA TYR A 97 6.28 -2.29 8.45
C TYR A 97 7.35 -1.59 9.29
N GLU A 98 8.01 -2.37 10.14
CA GLU A 98 9.02 -1.91 11.06
C GLU A 98 10.41 -2.32 10.56
N PHE A 99 11.34 -1.37 10.59
CA PHE A 99 12.75 -1.56 10.34
C PHE A 99 13.50 -1.43 11.68
N SER A 100 14.29 -2.43 12.02
CA SER A 100 15.09 -2.45 13.24
C SER A 100 16.52 -2.93 12.96
N LEU A 101 17.42 -2.59 13.89
CA LEU A 101 18.84 -2.94 13.82
C LEU A 101 19.19 -3.84 15.01
N ASN A 102 20.08 -4.80 14.80
CA ASN A 102 20.71 -5.56 15.90
C ASN A 102 22.08 -4.97 16.23
N SER A 103 22.16 -3.64 16.41
CA SER A 103 23.38 -2.95 16.84
C SER A 103 23.04 -1.62 17.48
N THR A 104 23.65 -1.34 18.64
CA THR A 104 23.50 -0.07 19.35
C THR A 104 24.46 1.02 18.86
N GLU A 105 25.44 0.66 18.03
CA GLU A 105 26.49 1.57 17.53
C GLU A 105 26.31 1.91 16.05
N ALA A 106 25.42 1.19 15.36
CA ALA A 106 25.11 1.43 13.96
C ALA A 106 24.02 2.50 13.82
N HIS A 107 24.21 3.39 12.85
CA HIS A 107 23.18 4.28 12.37
C HIS A 107 22.96 3.98 10.89
N CYS A 108 21.70 3.77 10.52
CA CYS A 108 21.27 3.53 9.15
C CYS A 108 20.21 4.56 8.75
N SER A 109 20.38 5.14 7.57
CA SER A 109 19.34 5.88 6.89
C SER A 109 18.61 4.95 5.93
N ILE A 110 17.28 4.98 5.97
CA ILE A 110 16.40 4.20 5.12
C ILE A 110 15.58 5.17 4.28
N ILE A 111 15.59 4.98 2.97
CA ILE A 111 14.70 5.68 2.04
C ILE A 111 13.92 4.62 1.29
N ILE A 112 12.60 4.68 1.41
CA ILE A 112 11.69 3.72 0.76
C ILE A 112 11.06 4.44 -0.42
N LYS A 113 11.23 3.87 -1.62
CA LYS A 113 10.59 4.35 -2.83
C LYS A 113 9.61 3.30 -3.32
N PRO A 114 8.33 3.62 -3.46
CA PRO A 114 7.42 2.73 -4.17
C PRO A 114 7.90 2.52 -5.63
N ILE A 115 7.93 1.26 -6.06
CA ILE A 115 8.14 0.86 -7.46
C ILE A 115 6.77 0.60 -8.11
N GLU A 116 5.89 -0.07 -7.36
CA GLU A 116 4.54 -0.42 -7.78
C GLU A 116 3.65 -0.46 -6.55
N VAL A 117 2.69 0.46 -6.46
CA VAL A 117 1.73 0.49 -5.35
C VAL A 117 0.39 0.03 -5.89
N GLY A 118 -0.20 -0.99 -5.26
CA GLY A 118 -1.55 -1.40 -5.61
C GLY A 118 -2.51 -0.26 -5.37
N PHE A 119 -3.15 0.22 -6.44
CA PHE A 119 -4.20 1.26 -6.45
C PHE A 119 -3.76 2.69 -6.02
N PRO A 120 -3.52 3.60 -6.99
CA PRO A 120 -3.26 5.02 -6.72
C PRO A 120 -4.34 5.68 -5.85
N THR A 121 -3.93 6.59 -4.96
CA THR A 121 -4.82 7.31 -4.04
C THR A 121 -5.90 8.13 -4.76
N GLU A 122 -5.61 8.64 -5.95
CA GLU A 122 -6.59 9.35 -6.78
C GLU A 122 -7.72 8.44 -7.27
N ASN A 123 -7.44 7.16 -7.46
CA ASN A 123 -8.41 6.16 -7.90
C ASN A 123 -9.40 5.78 -6.77
N TRP A 124 -9.01 5.94 -5.50
CA TRP A 124 -9.88 5.69 -4.35
C TRP A 124 -11.12 6.60 -4.34
N ASN A 125 -10.95 7.88 -4.65
CA ASN A 125 -12.07 8.83 -4.69
C ASN A 125 -13.07 8.46 -5.81
N ALA A 126 -12.57 8.11 -6.98
CA ALA A 126 -13.41 7.67 -8.09
C ALA A 126 -14.20 6.40 -7.73
N HIS A 127 -13.54 5.42 -7.11
CA HIS A 127 -14.18 4.20 -6.62
C HIS A 127 -15.27 4.46 -5.58
N PHE A 128 -14.99 5.31 -4.60
CA PHE A 128 -15.93 5.64 -3.55
C PHE A 128 -17.20 6.31 -4.09
N ILE A 129 -17.03 7.25 -5.04
CA ILE A 129 -18.15 7.94 -5.70
C ILE A 129 -18.99 6.94 -6.51
N LEU A 130 -18.34 6.10 -7.32
CA LEU A 130 -19.00 5.08 -8.14
C LEU A 130 -19.73 4.05 -7.27
N GLY A 131 -19.10 3.60 -6.19
CA GLY A 131 -19.69 2.67 -5.23
C GLY A 131 -20.93 3.26 -4.57
N SER A 132 -20.85 4.52 -4.14
CA SER A 132 -21.95 5.27 -3.54
C SER A 132 -23.13 5.46 -4.49
N LEU A 133 -22.87 5.82 -5.75
CA LEU A 133 -23.91 5.91 -6.79
C LEU A 133 -24.61 4.57 -7.03
N THR A 134 -23.85 3.47 -7.00
CA THR A 134 -24.39 2.12 -7.18
C THR A 134 -25.26 1.71 -5.99
N ALA A 135 -24.82 1.98 -4.75
CA ALA A 135 -25.62 1.74 -3.54
C ALA A 135 -26.92 2.56 -3.54
N LEU A 136 -26.88 3.83 -3.94
CA LEU A 136 -28.08 4.67 -4.08
C LEU A 136 -29.05 4.12 -5.13
N SER A 137 -28.53 3.63 -6.26
CA SER A 137 -29.37 3.02 -7.30
C SER A 137 -30.06 1.73 -6.82
N LEU A 138 -29.38 0.92 -6.00
CA LEU A 138 -29.95 -0.26 -5.36
C LEU A 138 -31.03 0.12 -4.34
N ALA A 139 -30.76 1.11 -3.49
CA ALA A 139 -31.73 1.59 -2.50
C ALA A 139 -33.01 2.11 -3.18
N PHE A 140 -32.87 2.84 -4.29
CA PHE A 140 -34.01 3.32 -5.08
C PHE A 140 -34.83 2.18 -5.67
N LEU A 141 -34.17 1.13 -6.17
CA LEU A 141 -34.86 -0.07 -6.67
C LEU A 141 -35.68 -0.75 -5.59
N ILE A 142 -35.09 -0.99 -4.41
CA ILE A 142 -35.74 -1.64 -3.28
C ILE A 142 -36.94 -0.82 -2.80
N TRP A 143 -36.78 0.50 -2.66
CA TRP A 143 -37.88 1.40 -2.25
C TRP A 143 -39.04 1.37 -3.25
N ARG A 144 -38.73 1.32 -4.55
CA ARG A 144 -39.74 1.32 -5.61
C ARG A 144 -40.48 0.00 -5.72
N ASP A 145 -39.81 -1.13 -5.54
CA ASP A 145 -40.41 -2.47 -5.64
C ASP A 145 -41.08 -2.91 -4.30
N GLY A 146 -40.79 -2.22 -3.19
CA GLY A 146 -41.48 -2.38 -1.91
C GLY A 146 -42.77 -1.56 -1.76
N ARG A 147 -43.18 -0.84 -2.80
CA ARG A 147 -44.50 -0.20 -2.95
C ARG A 147 -45.34 -0.97 -3.96
#